data_AF-A0A177HSN0-F1
#
_entry.id   AF-A0A177HSN0-F1
#
_cell.length_a   1.000
_cell.length_b   1.000
_cell.length_c   1.000
_cell.angle_alpha   90.00
_cell.angle_beta   90.00
_cell.angle_gamma   90.00
#
_symmetry.space_group_name_H-M   'P 1'
#
loop_
_entity.id
_entity.type
_entity.pdbx_description
1 polymer ?
#
loop_
_entity_poly.entity_id
_entity_poly.type
_entity_poly.pdbx_seq_one_letter_code
_entity_poly.pdbx_strand_id
1 'polypeptide(L)'
;MSRTFPHTNNLPREVSRRGLLRTAGGLTAALALGGATAALTGGTAGAAPATFTHPGMLHNAGDINRAKVRVAAGDDPWLSGWNRLTANSHSQSTWTPNPQATIYRGSGWPENYGILYNDIAAAYQNALRWVVGGTSANADCAVRILNAWANTLTSIQGSADRFLAAGIYGWEFCQAAELMRGYAGFDLAKFQQMMLNVFYPMNNDFVTRHNGACITNYWANWDLCNMASVLAIGILCDDGAKYDQAVNYFKTGAGNGSIQHAVPFLYSNVEGYDLGQWQESGRDQGHTMMGMGQMGAICEMAWNQGDDLYSYDSRRFFKAAQYVAKYNLGMDVPYTTYTWGSGTNCSQQSQTVIGSGSRGQVRPVWAMLHFHYNRRLYLDDKYISQMYYNLVAPEGGGGDYGSTSGGYDQLGFGTLMYAK
;
A
#
# COMPACT_ATOMS: atom_id res chain seq x y z
N MET A 1 54.53 28.25 -12.65
CA MET A 1 54.72 27.48 -11.42
C MET A 1 53.48 26.64 -11.19
N SER A 2 53.66 25.33 -11.27
CA SER A 2 52.64 24.29 -11.19
C SER A 2 52.02 24.23 -9.79
N ARG A 3 50.69 24.18 -9.69
CA ARG A 3 49.98 23.73 -8.49
C ARG A 3 48.88 22.77 -8.89
N THR A 4 49.25 21.50 -8.87
CA THR A 4 48.40 20.32 -8.90
C THR A 4 47.56 20.26 -7.61
N PHE A 5 46.24 20.22 -7.76
CA PHE A 5 45.32 19.79 -6.70
C PHE A 5 44.98 18.31 -6.93
N PRO A 6 45.06 17.44 -5.92
CA PRO A 6 44.71 16.04 -6.09
C PRO A 6 43.18 15.86 -6.06
N HIS A 7 42.66 15.18 -7.08
CA HIS A 7 41.33 14.61 -7.11
C HIS A 7 41.21 13.52 -6.03
N THR A 8 40.36 13.73 -5.04
CA THR A 8 39.89 12.67 -4.15
C THR A 8 38.61 12.06 -4.71
N ASN A 9 38.71 10.82 -5.17
CA ASN A 9 37.59 9.96 -5.54
C ASN A 9 36.70 9.71 -4.30
N ASN A 10 35.51 10.29 -4.27
CA ASN A 10 34.47 9.91 -3.32
C ASN A 10 33.69 8.72 -3.88
N LEU A 11 34.09 7.51 -3.48
CA LEU A 11 33.23 6.33 -3.54
C LEU A 11 32.12 6.48 -2.47
N PRO A 12 30.88 6.06 -2.73
CA PRO A 12 29.81 6.12 -1.74
C PRO A 12 30.13 5.17 -0.58
N ARG A 13 30.22 5.76 0.61
CA ARG A 13 30.49 5.06 1.87
C ARG A 13 29.20 4.35 2.30
N GLU A 14 29.20 3.03 2.29
CA GLU A 14 28.13 2.23 2.90
C GLU A 14 27.95 2.61 4.37
N VAL A 15 26.71 2.91 4.75
CA VAL A 15 26.36 3.25 6.12
C VAL A 15 26.35 1.97 6.96
N SER A 16 27.47 1.72 7.65
CA SER A 16 27.59 0.67 8.65
C SER A 16 26.87 1.05 9.95
N ARG A 17 26.34 0.03 10.64
CA ARG A 17 25.41 -0.04 11.78
C ARG A 17 25.70 0.76 13.07
N ARG A 18 26.52 1.82 13.05
CA ARG A 18 26.92 2.57 14.26
C ARG A 18 26.49 4.05 14.31
N GLY A 19 25.46 4.44 13.56
CA GLY A 19 24.93 5.81 13.56
C GLY A 19 23.66 6.08 14.38
N LEU A 20 22.98 5.06 14.91
CA LEU A 20 21.57 5.18 15.33
C LEU A 20 21.30 5.19 16.86
N LEU A 21 22.30 5.45 17.69
CA LEU A 21 22.13 5.51 19.15
C LEU A 21 22.92 6.66 19.77
N ARG A 22 22.54 7.91 19.46
CA ARG A 22 22.90 9.10 20.27
C ARG A 22 21.82 10.18 20.20
N THR A 23 20.62 9.91 20.72
CA THR A 23 19.70 10.93 21.26
C THR A 23 18.63 10.26 22.14
N ALA A 24 19.03 9.77 23.32
CA ALA A 24 18.12 9.61 24.45
C ALA A 24 18.98 9.47 25.73
N GLY A 25 19.08 10.57 26.49
CA GLY A 25 19.68 10.56 27.82
C GLY A 25 18.62 10.37 28.90
N GLY A 26 18.74 9.27 29.66
CA GLY A 26 18.28 9.07 31.05
C GLY A 26 16.76 8.84 31.28
N LEU A 27 16.28 7.91 32.11
CA LEU A 27 16.88 6.90 33.00
C LEU A 27 15.76 5.87 33.39
N THR A 28 16.07 4.57 33.26
CA THR A 28 15.69 3.37 34.09
C THR A 28 14.22 3.11 34.50
N ALA A 29 13.62 1.92 34.32
CA ALA A 29 14.15 0.58 34.68
C ALA A 29 13.46 -0.63 33.95
N ALA A 30 14.29 -1.65 33.65
CA ALA A 30 14.13 -3.13 33.74
C ALA A 30 12.74 -3.81 33.50
N LEU A 31 12.56 -4.97 32.84
CA LEU A 31 13.39 -5.98 32.16
C LEU A 31 12.38 -6.99 31.57
N ALA A 32 12.46 -7.30 30.28
CA ALA A 32 12.10 -8.61 29.72
C ALA A 32 12.72 -8.73 28.32
N LEU A 33 13.76 -9.55 28.23
CA LEU A 33 14.60 -9.76 27.06
C LEU A 33 13.88 -10.65 26.04
N GLY A 34 13.72 -10.13 24.83
CA GLY A 34 13.42 -10.88 23.60
C GLY A 34 14.11 -10.20 22.43
N GLY A 35 15.44 -10.06 22.50
CA GLY A 35 16.23 -9.39 21.48
C GLY A 35 16.50 -10.31 20.30
N ALA A 36 15.78 -10.12 19.20
CA ALA A 36 16.18 -10.61 17.88
C ALA A 36 16.90 -9.47 17.14
N THR A 37 18.22 -9.45 17.19
CA THR A 37 19.05 -8.64 16.29
C THR A 37 19.03 -9.28 14.90
N ALA A 38 18.12 -8.86 14.03
CA ALA A 38 18.14 -9.28 12.63
C ALA A 38 19.32 -8.64 11.91
N ALA A 39 20.14 -9.46 11.25
CA ALA A 39 21.25 -9.05 10.42
C ALA A 39 20.73 -8.46 9.08
N LEU A 40 21.19 -7.26 8.74
CA LEU A 40 21.05 -6.65 7.42
C LEU A 40 22.15 -7.28 6.57
N THR A 41 21.88 -8.48 6.09
CA THR A 41 22.60 -9.08 4.96
C THR A 41 21.61 -9.12 3.81
N GLY A 42 21.84 -8.25 2.82
CA GLY A 42 21.18 -8.39 1.53
C GLY A 42 21.52 -9.74 0.90
N GLY A 43 20.51 -10.40 0.35
CA GLY A 43 20.67 -11.56 -0.54
C GLY A 43 20.36 -12.92 0.09
N THR A 44 19.09 -13.17 0.40
CA THR A 44 18.27 -14.39 0.18
C THR A 44 16.91 -14.11 0.82
N ALA A 45 15.81 -14.57 0.24
CA ALA A 45 14.50 -14.46 0.89
C ALA A 45 14.58 -15.12 2.29
N GLY A 46 14.31 -14.33 3.33
CA GLY A 46 13.94 -14.92 4.61
C GLY A 46 12.59 -15.63 4.40
N ALA A 47 12.44 -16.81 4.99
CA ALA A 47 11.10 -17.37 5.20
C ALA A 47 10.26 -16.36 6.01
N ALA A 48 8.93 -16.49 5.94
CA ALA A 48 8.01 -15.68 6.72
C ALA A 48 8.49 -15.53 8.17
N PRO A 49 8.22 -14.37 8.82
CA PRO A 49 8.66 -14.16 10.19
C PRO A 49 8.11 -15.28 11.08
N ALA A 50 8.94 -15.75 12.02
CA ALA A 50 8.53 -16.81 12.95
C ALA A 50 7.36 -16.40 13.85
N THR A 51 7.09 -15.09 13.97
CA THR A 51 5.95 -14.52 14.68
C THR A 51 5.55 -13.23 13.97
N PHE A 52 4.27 -13.09 13.65
CA PHE A 52 3.75 -11.87 13.04
C PHE A 52 3.60 -10.74 14.07
N THR A 53 3.87 -9.52 13.63
CA THR A 53 3.70 -8.31 14.44
C THR A 53 2.28 -7.78 14.28
N HIS A 54 1.64 -7.42 15.41
CA HIS A 54 0.31 -6.82 15.47
C HIS A 54 0.26 -5.61 16.43
N PRO A 55 -0.23 -4.42 16.01
CA PRO A 55 -0.55 -4.07 14.64
C PRO A 55 0.73 -4.03 13.78
N GLY A 56 0.70 -4.65 12.61
CA GLY A 56 1.89 -4.75 11.74
C GLY A 56 1.60 -4.83 10.25
N MET A 57 0.42 -4.38 9.81
CA MET A 57 0.12 -4.22 8.39
C MET A 57 0.59 -2.83 7.90
N LEU A 58 -0.31 -1.90 7.57
CA LEU A 58 0.11 -0.56 7.13
C LEU A 58 0.61 0.30 8.29
N HIS A 59 0.05 0.08 9.48
CA HIS A 59 0.36 0.86 10.67
C HIS A 59 0.98 -0.04 11.73
N ASN A 60 2.04 0.45 12.37
CA ASN A 60 2.64 -0.16 13.54
C ASN A 60 2.32 0.65 14.81
N ALA A 61 2.57 0.05 15.98
CA ALA A 61 2.28 0.68 17.27
C ALA A 61 3.02 2.02 17.47
N GLY A 62 4.23 2.17 16.94
CA GLY A 62 5.02 3.40 17.05
C GLY A 62 4.43 4.56 16.26
N ASP A 63 3.94 4.27 15.05
CA ASP A 63 3.30 5.24 14.16
C ASP A 63 1.94 5.68 14.72
N ILE A 64 1.14 4.74 15.25
CA ILE A 64 -0.12 5.03 15.95
C ILE A 64 0.14 5.92 17.17
N ASN A 65 1.11 5.56 18.02
CA ASN A 65 1.44 6.34 19.22
C ASN A 65 1.92 7.75 18.86
N ARG A 66 2.73 7.89 17.80
CA ARG A 66 3.18 9.21 17.33
C ARG A 66 2.01 10.05 16.85
N ALA A 67 1.09 9.50 16.05
CA ALA A 67 -0.10 10.21 15.63
C ALA A 67 -0.93 10.68 16.84
N LYS A 68 -1.18 9.78 17.81
CA LYS A 68 -1.89 10.11 19.06
C LYS A 68 -1.27 11.29 19.81
N VAL A 69 0.04 11.22 20.08
CA VAL A 69 0.75 12.26 20.84
C VAL A 69 0.75 13.59 20.08
N ARG A 70 1.02 13.56 18.78
CA ARG A 70 1.12 14.77 17.95
C ARG A 70 -0.24 15.44 17.74
N VAL A 71 -1.31 14.67 17.53
CA VAL A 71 -2.67 15.21 17.47
C VAL A 71 -3.07 15.84 18.80
N ALA A 72 -2.80 15.18 19.94
CA ALA A 72 -3.10 15.72 21.26
C ALA A 72 -2.32 17.01 21.58
N ALA A 73 -1.11 17.14 21.04
CA ALA A 73 -0.29 18.35 21.16
C ALA A 73 -0.72 19.48 20.21
N GLY A 74 -1.56 19.19 19.20
CA GLY A 74 -1.93 20.15 18.16
C GLY A 74 -0.85 20.39 17.11
N ASP A 75 0.07 19.43 16.95
CA ASP A 75 1.22 19.55 16.04
C ASP A 75 0.83 19.26 14.58
N ASP A 76 1.22 20.14 13.67
CA ASP A 76 1.16 19.87 12.23
C ASP A 76 2.37 19.02 11.76
N PRO A 77 2.19 18.13 10.77
CA PRO A 77 0.99 17.99 9.93
C PRO A 77 -0.07 16.99 10.49
N TRP A 78 0.15 16.40 11.66
CA TRP A 78 -0.76 15.40 12.24
C TRP A 78 -2.14 15.99 12.54
N LEU A 79 -2.20 17.19 13.12
CA LEU A 79 -3.47 17.87 13.39
C LEU A 79 -4.26 18.11 12.09
N SER A 80 -3.61 18.60 11.03
CA SER A 80 -4.23 18.74 9.71
C SER A 80 -4.77 17.42 9.16
N GLY A 81 -4.01 16.32 9.26
CA GLY A 81 -4.48 14.98 8.87
C GLY A 81 -5.65 14.47 9.73
N TRP A 82 -5.63 14.74 11.03
CA TRP A 82 -6.73 14.42 11.94
C TRP A 82 -8.01 15.20 11.60
N ASN A 83 -7.88 16.49 11.30
CA ASN A 83 -9.01 17.33 10.90
C ASN A 83 -9.64 16.81 9.61
N ARG A 84 -8.84 16.39 8.62
CA ARG A 84 -9.33 15.71 7.41
C ARG A 84 -10.14 14.45 7.74
N LEU A 85 -9.61 13.58 8.61
CA LEU A 85 -10.31 12.37 9.05
C LEU A 85 -11.65 12.70 9.70
N THR A 86 -11.67 13.58 10.70
CA THR A 86 -12.88 13.89 11.48
C THR A 86 -13.98 14.59 10.68
N ALA A 87 -13.62 15.32 9.62
CA ALA A 87 -14.56 15.98 8.72
C ALA A 87 -15.22 15.00 7.74
N ASN A 88 -14.62 13.83 7.48
CA ASN A 88 -15.14 12.85 6.55
C ASN A 88 -16.38 12.14 7.15
N SER A 89 -17.44 11.99 6.36
CA SER A 89 -18.70 11.37 6.77
C SER A 89 -18.57 9.88 7.09
N HIS A 90 -17.61 9.19 6.47
CA HIS A 90 -17.29 7.79 6.76
C HIS A 90 -16.68 7.62 8.17
N SER A 91 -16.10 8.67 8.74
CA SER A 91 -15.49 8.63 10.09
C SER A 91 -16.51 8.85 11.22
N GLN A 92 -17.80 9.00 10.93
CA GLN A 92 -18.82 9.22 11.95
C GLN A 92 -19.28 7.90 12.58
N SER A 93 -19.37 7.87 13.91
CA SER A 93 -19.76 6.66 14.67
C SER A 93 -21.23 6.24 14.44
N THR A 94 -22.02 7.12 13.82
CA THR A 94 -23.40 6.89 13.41
C THR A 94 -23.54 6.14 12.07
N TRP A 95 -22.42 5.77 11.42
CA TRP A 95 -22.47 4.96 10.19
C TRP A 95 -23.21 3.63 10.43
N THR A 96 -24.09 3.28 9.50
CA THR A 96 -24.86 2.03 9.53
C THR A 96 -24.40 1.15 8.37
N PRO A 97 -23.78 -0.03 8.63
CA PRO A 97 -23.34 -0.92 7.57
C PRO A 97 -24.51 -1.52 6.79
N ASN A 98 -24.26 -1.89 5.54
CA ASN A 98 -25.24 -2.54 4.67
C ASN A 98 -24.66 -3.83 4.07
N PRO A 99 -24.36 -4.85 4.89
CA PRO A 99 -23.69 -6.06 4.42
C PRO A 99 -24.53 -6.83 3.40
N GLN A 100 -23.87 -7.34 2.36
CA GLN A 100 -24.50 -8.10 1.29
C GLN A 100 -24.00 -9.55 1.28
N ALA A 101 -24.89 -10.50 0.98
CA ALA A 101 -24.52 -11.91 0.89
C ALA A 101 -23.57 -12.19 -0.29
N THR A 102 -23.77 -11.47 -1.40
CA THR A 102 -22.94 -11.52 -2.60
C THR A 102 -22.56 -10.11 -3.06
N ILE A 103 -21.29 -9.92 -3.39
CA ILE A 103 -20.79 -8.73 -4.07
C ILE A 103 -20.55 -9.02 -5.55
N TYR A 104 -21.15 -8.19 -6.42
CA TYR A 104 -21.02 -8.25 -7.86
C TYR A 104 -20.19 -7.07 -8.38
N ARG A 105 -19.19 -7.38 -9.20
CA ARG A 105 -18.40 -6.38 -9.95
C ARG A 105 -18.17 -6.83 -11.39
N GLY A 106 -18.31 -5.90 -12.32
CA GLY A 106 -18.26 -6.13 -13.75
C GLY A 106 -19.62 -6.53 -14.32
N SER A 107 -19.61 -7.37 -15.36
CA SER A 107 -20.81 -7.77 -16.08
C SER A 107 -21.47 -9.06 -15.57
N GLY A 108 -22.71 -9.29 -16.00
CA GLY A 108 -23.52 -10.47 -15.70
C GLY A 108 -24.62 -10.23 -14.67
N TRP A 109 -24.42 -9.28 -13.75
CA TRP A 109 -25.35 -8.90 -12.69
C TRP A 109 -25.27 -7.39 -12.42
N PRO A 110 -26.31 -6.74 -11.87
CA PRO A 110 -26.22 -5.37 -11.39
C PRO A 110 -25.09 -5.24 -10.36
N GLU A 111 -24.17 -4.32 -10.61
CA GLU A 111 -23.03 -4.08 -9.74
C GLU A 111 -23.49 -3.50 -8.39
N ASN A 112 -22.96 -4.06 -7.29
CA ASN A 112 -23.26 -3.58 -5.93
C ASN A 112 -22.00 -3.40 -5.07
N TYR A 113 -20.80 -3.58 -5.64
CA TYR A 113 -19.53 -3.46 -4.94
C TYR A 113 -19.29 -2.09 -4.28
N GLY A 114 -20.03 -1.06 -4.72
CA GLY A 114 -20.05 0.25 -4.07
C GLY A 114 -20.45 0.19 -2.60
N ILE A 115 -21.33 -0.73 -2.25
CA ILE A 115 -21.76 -0.92 -0.86
C ILE A 115 -20.58 -1.38 -0.01
N LEU A 116 -19.76 -2.31 -0.52
CA LEU A 116 -18.63 -2.86 0.20
C LEU A 116 -17.53 -1.81 0.45
N TYR A 117 -17.09 -1.08 -0.57
CA TYR A 117 -15.97 -0.14 -0.38
C TYR A 117 -16.32 1.02 0.55
N ASN A 118 -17.59 1.48 0.58
CA ASN A 118 -18.00 2.54 1.50
C ASN A 118 -17.98 2.03 2.95
N ASP A 119 -18.45 0.81 3.19
CA ASP A 119 -18.40 0.19 4.52
C ASP A 119 -16.96 -0.09 4.98
N ILE A 120 -16.07 -0.53 4.09
CA ILE A 120 -14.64 -0.70 4.42
C ILE A 120 -13.99 0.64 4.76
N ALA A 121 -14.25 1.68 3.97
CA ALA A 121 -13.75 3.03 4.26
C ALA A 121 -14.27 3.52 5.62
N ALA A 122 -15.55 3.31 5.93
CA ALA A 122 -16.11 3.66 7.23
C ALA A 122 -15.50 2.86 8.38
N ALA A 123 -15.29 1.55 8.22
CA ALA A 123 -14.66 0.71 9.22
C ALA A 123 -13.22 1.17 9.51
N TYR A 124 -12.41 1.39 8.48
CA TYR A 124 -11.03 1.85 8.62
C TYR A 124 -10.95 3.24 9.26
N GLN A 125 -11.76 4.20 8.80
CA GLN A 125 -11.75 5.56 9.33
C GLN A 125 -12.21 5.61 10.78
N ASN A 126 -13.25 4.85 11.14
CA ASN A 126 -13.68 4.71 12.54
C ASN A 126 -12.62 4.00 13.40
N ALA A 127 -11.89 3.02 12.87
CA ALA A 127 -10.76 2.42 13.56
C ALA A 127 -9.62 3.44 13.79
N LEU A 128 -9.32 4.33 12.84
CA LEU A 128 -8.37 5.43 13.04
C LEU A 128 -8.83 6.41 14.12
N ARG A 129 -10.12 6.78 14.13
CA ARG A 129 -10.73 7.62 15.18
C ARG A 129 -10.56 6.99 16.57
N TRP A 130 -10.63 5.66 16.64
CA TRP A 130 -10.37 4.90 17.86
C TRP A 130 -8.88 4.88 18.24
N VAL A 131 -7.99 4.38 17.38
CA VAL A 131 -6.60 4.14 17.78
C VAL A 131 -5.80 5.43 18.01
N VAL A 132 -6.18 6.53 17.35
CA VAL A 132 -5.55 7.85 17.54
C VAL A 132 -6.28 8.66 18.62
N GLY A 133 -7.61 8.79 18.51
CA GLY A 133 -8.40 9.69 19.36
C GLY A 133 -9.04 9.04 20.59
N GLY A 134 -9.02 7.72 20.72
CA GLY A 134 -9.60 6.99 21.85
C GLY A 134 -11.13 7.04 21.93
N THR A 135 -11.83 7.31 20.83
CA THR A 135 -13.30 7.46 20.85
C THR A 135 -14.00 6.10 20.74
N SER A 136 -14.53 5.57 21.86
CA SER A 136 -15.16 4.24 21.92
C SER A 136 -16.35 4.08 20.97
N ALA A 137 -17.18 5.11 20.80
CA ALA A 137 -18.30 5.06 19.86
C ALA A 137 -17.86 4.79 18.41
N ASN A 138 -16.68 5.28 18.01
CA ASN A 138 -16.10 4.95 16.70
C ASN A 138 -15.56 3.51 16.67
N ALA A 139 -14.94 3.04 17.74
CA ALA A 139 -14.51 1.65 17.85
C ALA A 139 -15.69 0.66 17.72
N ASP A 140 -16.80 0.93 18.41
CA ASP A 140 -18.03 0.16 18.33
C ASP A 140 -18.63 0.18 16.91
N CYS A 141 -18.54 1.31 16.21
CA CYS A 141 -18.95 1.42 14.82
C CYS A 141 -18.08 0.56 13.90
N ALA A 142 -16.75 0.64 14.01
CA ALA A 142 -15.82 -0.16 13.22
C ALA A 142 -16.08 -1.67 13.41
N VAL A 143 -16.21 -2.13 14.66
CA VAL A 143 -16.50 -3.53 14.96
C VAL A 143 -17.89 -3.96 14.50
N ARG A 144 -18.90 -3.09 14.61
CA ARG A 144 -20.23 -3.37 14.06
C ARG A 144 -20.16 -3.64 12.56
N ILE A 145 -19.42 -2.84 11.80
CA ILE A 145 -19.23 -3.04 10.36
C ILE A 145 -18.48 -4.35 10.08
N LEU A 146 -17.33 -4.55 10.71
CA LEU A 146 -16.48 -5.74 10.52
C LEU A 146 -17.26 -7.04 10.81
N ASN A 147 -17.95 -7.10 11.94
CA ASN A 147 -18.76 -8.25 12.32
C ASN A 147 -19.97 -8.43 11.38
N ALA A 148 -20.64 -7.35 10.96
CA ALA A 148 -21.80 -7.46 10.07
C ALA A 148 -21.44 -8.15 8.76
N TRP A 149 -20.33 -7.76 8.12
CA TRP A 149 -19.85 -8.41 6.91
C TRP A 149 -19.38 -9.84 7.15
N ALA A 150 -18.62 -10.10 8.23
CA ALA A 150 -18.18 -11.45 8.60
C ALA A 150 -19.35 -12.43 8.85
N ASN A 151 -20.53 -11.91 9.20
CA ASN A 151 -21.75 -12.69 9.41
C ASN A 151 -22.58 -12.90 8.13
N THR A 152 -22.33 -12.16 7.05
CA THR A 152 -23.26 -12.09 5.91
C THR A 152 -22.61 -12.43 4.58
N LEU A 153 -21.38 -11.96 4.32
CA LEU A 153 -20.75 -12.14 3.01
C LEU A 153 -20.34 -13.59 2.80
N THR A 154 -20.80 -14.15 1.68
CA THR A 154 -20.53 -15.55 1.30
C THR A 154 -19.87 -15.68 -0.05
N SER A 155 -19.95 -14.67 -0.92
CA SER A 155 -19.43 -14.76 -2.28
C SER A 155 -19.09 -13.40 -2.90
N ILE A 156 -18.08 -13.41 -3.77
CA ILE A 156 -17.78 -12.32 -4.72
C ILE A 156 -17.93 -12.90 -6.12
N GLN A 157 -18.66 -12.22 -7.00
CA GLN A 157 -19.04 -12.70 -8.32
C GLN A 157 -18.97 -11.58 -9.37
N GLY A 158 -19.14 -11.97 -10.64
CA GLY A 158 -19.15 -11.07 -11.80
C GLY A 158 -18.19 -11.52 -12.90
N SER A 159 -17.82 -10.60 -13.78
CA SER A 159 -16.86 -10.81 -14.87
C SER A 159 -15.44 -11.01 -14.29
N ALA A 160 -14.39 -10.83 -15.10
CA ALA A 160 -13.02 -10.74 -14.57
C ALA A 160 -12.90 -9.69 -13.45
N ASP A 161 -13.69 -8.61 -13.47
CA ASP A 161 -13.59 -7.53 -12.50
C ASP A 161 -13.88 -7.96 -11.06
N ARG A 162 -14.47 -9.15 -10.84
CA ARG A 162 -14.57 -9.77 -9.50
C ARG A 162 -13.20 -9.92 -8.81
N PHE A 163 -12.12 -10.14 -9.57
CA PHE A 163 -10.77 -10.20 -9.03
C PHE A 163 -10.27 -8.84 -8.54
N LEU A 164 -10.70 -7.74 -9.16
CA LEU A 164 -10.43 -6.40 -8.63
C LEU A 164 -11.19 -6.16 -7.31
N ALA A 165 -12.43 -6.65 -7.21
CA ALA A 165 -13.19 -6.57 -5.95
C ALA A 165 -12.50 -7.40 -4.84
N ALA A 166 -12.14 -8.65 -5.10
CA ALA A 166 -11.48 -9.49 -4.10
C ALA A 166 -10.08 -8.97 -3.72
N GLY A 167 -9.34 -8.43 -4.68
CA GLY A 167 -8.01 -7.86 -4.46
C GLY A 167 -8.09 -6.57 -3.64
N ILE A 168 -8.69 -5.53 -4.21
CA ILE A 168 -8.69 -4.18 -3.62
C ILE A 168 -9.34 -4.21 -2.24
N TYR A 169 -10.57 -4.72 -2.16
CA TYR A 169 -11.32 -4.66 -0.91
C TYR A 169 -10.77 -5.65 0.12
N GLY A 170 -10.17 -6.77 -0.32
CA GLY A 170 -9.64 -7.77 0.61
C GLY A 170 -8.49 -7.25 1.46
N TRP A 171 -7.48 -6.60 0.86
CA TRP A 171 -6.38 -6.05 1.65
C TRP A 171 -6.85 -4.89 2.53
N GLU A 172 -7.70 -4.00 2.03
CA GLU A 172 -8.24 -2.88 2.79
C GLU A 172 -9.05 -3.32 4.01
N PHE A 173 -9.85 -4.39 3.85
CA PHE A 173 -10.66 -4.90 4.94
C PHE A 173 -9.80 -5.51 6.05
N CYS A 174 -8.72 -6.21 5.69
CA CYS A 174 -7.71 -6.68 6.63
C CYS A 174 -7.10 -5.53 7.43
N GLN A 175 -6.84 -4.36 6.83
CA GLN A 175 -6.29 -3.20 7.54
C GLN A 175 -7.23 -2.70 8.64
N ALA A 176 -8.53 -2.61 8.35
CA ALA A 176 -9.53 -2.20 9.33
C ALA A 176 -9.63 -3.23 10.47
N ALA A 177 -9.64 -4.52 10.14
CA ALA A 177 -9.69 -5.61 11.12
C ALA A 177 -8.45 -5.63 12.03
N GLU A 178 -7.27 -5.42 11.47
CA GLU A 178 -6.00 -5.42 12.19
C GLU A 178 -5.96 -4.35 13.29
N LEU A 179 -6.44 -3.13 12.98
CA LEU A 179 -6.54 -2.04 13.96
C LEU A 179 -7.51 -2.37 15.11
N MET A 180 -8.44 -3.32 14.90
CA MET A 180 -9.45 -3.73 15.87
C MET A 180 -9.18 -5.10 16.52
N ARG A 181 -8.08 -5.80 16.18
CA ARG A 181 -7.77 -7.20 16.56
C ARG A 181 -8.01 -7.53 18.05
N GLY A 182 -7.74 -6.58 18.96
CA GLY A 182 -7.89 -6.77 20.41
C GLY A 182 -9.08 -6.04 21.04
N TYR A 183 -9.94 -5.41 20.26
CA TYR A 183 -11.07 -4.66 20.78
C TYR A 183 -12.22 -5.59 21.21
N ALA A 184 -12.82 -5.30 22.35
CA ALA A 184 -13.91 -6.11 22.88
C ALA A 184 -15.10 -6.14 21.92
N GLY A 185 -15.65 -7.34 21.70
CA GLY A 185 -16.78 -7.55 20.79
C GLY A 185 -16.41 -7.74 19.32
N PHE A 186 -15.14 -7.61 18.92
CA PHE A 186 -14.72 -8.01 17.58
C PHE A 186 -14.59 -9.53 17.48
N ASP A 187 -15.37 -10.14 16.58
CA ASP A 187 -15.27 -11.57 16.28
C ASP A 187 -14.17 -11.78 15.21
N LEU A 188 -12.92 -11.66 15.67
CA LEU A 188 -11.74 -11.82 14.82
C LEU A 188 -11.72 -13.18 14.12
N ALA A 189 -12.07 -14.26 14.83
CA ALA A 189 -12.04 -15.60 14.29
C ALA A 189 -13.02 -15.74 13.11
N LYS A 190 -14.25 -15.24 13.26
CA LYS A 190 -15.22 -15.26 12.17
C LYS A 190 -14.83 -14.37 11.01
N PHE A 191 -14.25 -13.21 11.29
CA PHE A 191 -13.72 -12.32 10.25
C PHE A 191 -12.58 -13.00 9.46
N GLN A 192 -11.61 -13.62 10.14
CA GLN A 192 -10.55 -14.40 9.51
C GLN A 192 -11.13 -15.51 8.62
N GLN A 193 -12.18 -16.22 9.07
CA GLN A 193 -12.86 -17.23 8.26
C GLN A 193 -13.50 -16.64 6.99
N MET A 194 -14.14 -15.47 7.07
CA MET A 194 -14.63 -14.78 5.86
C MET A 194 -13.49 -14.47 4.89
N MET A 195 -12.37 -13.95 5.39
CA MET A 195 -11.20 -13.65 4.55
C MET A 195 -10.62 -14.90 3.89
N LEU A 196 -10.50 -16.00 4.62
CA LEU A 196 -9.96 -17.27 4.12
C LEU A 196 -10.90 -17.99 3.14
N ASN A 197 -12.23 -17.86 3.31
CA ASN A 197 -13.21 -18.61 2.52
C ASN A 197 -13.76 -17.83 1.32
N VAL A 198 -13.83 -16.50 1.41
CA VAL A 198 -14.42 -15.65 0.35
C VAL A 198 -13.34 -14.94 -0.46
N PHE A 199 -12.37 -14.31 0.20
CA PHE A 199 -11.38 -13.48 -0.48
C PHE A 199 -10.17 -14.28 -0.96
N TYR A 200 -9.50 -15.02 -0.07
CA TYR A 200 -8.25 -15.70 -0.39
C TYR A 200 -8.34 -16.63 -1.61
N PRO A 201 -9.37 -17.49 -1.79
CA PRO A 201 -9.40 -18.43 -2.90
C PRO A 201 -9.38 -17.71 -4.26
N MET A 202 -10.11 -16.61 -4.39
CA MET A 202 -10.15 -15.80 -5.60
C MET A 202 -8.81 -15.08 -5.86
N ASN A 203 -8.21 -14.51 -4.82
CA ASN A 203 -6.92 -13.82 -4.95
C ASN A 203 -5.79 -14.80 -5.32
N ASN A 204 -5.75 -15.96 -4.64
CA ASN A 204 -4.82 -17.05 -4.95
C ASN A 204 -5.02 -17.55 -6.38
N ASP A 205 -6.26 -17.72 -6.81
CA ASP A 205 -6.60 -18.14 -8.17
C ASP A 205 -6.06 -17.16 -9.22
N PHE A 206 -6.18 -15.86 -8.97
CA PHE A 206 -5.67 -14.84 -9.86
C PHE A 206 -4.15 -14.90 -9.98
N VAL A 207 -3.41 -14.88 -8.86
CA VAL A 207 -1.94 -14.86 -8.90
C VAL A 207 -1.32 -16.17 -9.40
N THR A 208 -2.10 -17.26 -9.46
CA THR A 208 -1.62 -18.57 -9.95
C THR A 208 -2.05 -18.88 -11.38
N ARG A 209 -3.27 -18.50 -11.78
CA ARG A 209 -3.85 -18.87 -13.09
C ARG A 209 -4.17 -17.69 -13.98
N HIS A 210 -4.12 -16.45 -13.48
CA HIS A 210 -4.43 -15.22 -14.22
C HIS A 210 -5.74 -15.30 -14.99
N ASN A 211 -6.78 -15.85 -14.34
CA ASN A 211 -8.10 -16.08 -14.94
C ASN A 211 -8.04 -16.85 -16.29
N GLY A 212 -7.05 -17.73 -16.47
CA GLY A 212 -6.83 -18.52 -17.68
C GLY A 212 -6.33 -17.72 -18.89
N ALA A 213 -5.91 -16.47 -18.71
CA ALA A 213 -5.39 -15.61 -19.75
C ALA A 213 -3.87 -15.76 -19.92
N CYS A 214 -3.33 -15.15 -20.98
CA CYS A 214 -1.89 -14.93 -21.10
C CYS A 214 -1.35 -14.21 -19.86
N ILE A 215 -0.15 -14.57 -19.39
CA ILE A 215 0.41 -14.04 -18.14
C ILE A 215 0.54 -12.51 -18.12
N THR A 216 0.76 -11.90 -19.29
CA THR A 216 0.89 -10.44 -19.45
C THR A 216 -0.44 -9.74 -19.80
N ASN A 217 -1.56 -10.47 -19.89
CA ASN A 217 -2.84 -9.91 -20.32
C ASN A 217 -3.37 -8.84 -19.36
N TYR A 218 -3.24 -9.11 -18.05
CA TYR A 218 -3.72 -8.21 -17.02
C TYR A 218 -2.68 -7.17 -16.67
N TRP A 219 -3.13 -5.94 -16.43
CA TRP A 219 -2.27 -4.83 -16.03
C TRP A 219 -1.73 -5.02 -14.60
N ALA A 220 -0.62 -4.38 -14.27
CA ALA A 220 0.04 -4.50 -12.97
C ALA A 220 -0.91 -4.35 -11.79
N ASN A 221 -1.85 -3.39 -11.82
CA ASN A 221 -2.81 -3.18 -10.72
C ASN A 221 -3.65 -4.43 -10.35
N TRP A 222 -3.90 -5.33 -11.30
CA TRP A 222 -4.67 -6.55 -11.05
C TRP A 222 -3.86 -7.52 -10.19
N ASP A 223 -2.61 -7.80 -10.60
CA ASP A 223 -1.68 -8.59 -9.80
C ASP A 223 -1.43 -7.94 -8.42
N LEU A 224 -1.22 -6.62 -8.39
CA LEU A 224 -0.90 -5.90 -7.16
C LEU A 224 -2.01 -5.96 -6.12
N CYS A 225 -3.27 -5.74 -6.50
CA CYS A 225 -4.37 -5.81 -5.54
C CYS A 225 -4.60 -7.24 -5.02
N ASN A 226 -4.50 -8.26 -5.88
CA ASN A 226 -4.66 -9.65 -5.47
C ASN A 226 -3.50 -10.11 -4.58
N MET A 227 -2.26 -9.73 -4.91
CA MET A 227 -1.07 -9.97 -4.11
C MET A 227 -1.12 -9.25 -2.75
N ALA A 228 -1.55 -7.99 -2.72
CA ALA A 228 -1.74 -7.24 -1.48
C ALA A 228 -2.76 -7.93 -0.56
N SER A 229 -3.83 -8.46 -1.14
CA SER A 229 -4.87 -9.20 -0.40
C SER A 229 -4.33 -10.50 0.17
N VAL A 230 -3.58 -11.28 -0.62
CA VAL A 230 -2.91 -12.50 -0.10
C VAL A 230 -1.95 -12.16 1.04
N LEU A 231 -1.15 -11.09 0.90
CA LEU A 231 -0.22 -10.64 1.94
C LEU A 231 -0.95 -10.24 3.23
N ALA A 232 -1.98 -9.38 3.11
CA ALA A 232 -2.74 -8.90 4.25
C ALA A 232 -3.51 -10.02 4.96
N ILE A 233 -4.05 -10.99 4.21
CA ILE A 233 -4.70 -12.19 4.78
C ILE A 233 -3.67 -13.07 5.49
N GLY A 234 -2.48 -13.24 4.92
CA GLY A 234 -1.37 -13.95 5.55
C GLY A 234 -1.01 -13.37 6.91
N ILE A 235 -0.84 -12.04 6.98
CA ILE A 235 -0.58 -11.35 8.25
C ILE A 235 -1.80 -11.48 9.19
N LEU A 236 -3.03 -11.25 8.69
CA LEU A 236 -4.23 -11.30 9.53
C LEU A 236 -4.43 -12.67 10.19
N CYS A 237 -4.11 -13.75 9.48
CA CYS A 237 -4.35 -15.12 9.91
C CYS A 237 -3.11 -15.82 10.48
N ASP A 238 -2.01 -15.09 10.70
CA ASP A 238 -0.73 -15.64 11.15
C ASP A 238 -0.22 -16.78 10.23
N ASP A 239 -0.44 -16.65 8.91
CA ASP A 239 -0.17 -17.67 7.90
C ASP A 239 1.07 -17.31 7.07
N GLY A 240 2.20 -17.91 7.47
CA GLY A 240 3.50 -17.75 6.82
C GLY A 240 3.52 -18.18 5.35
N ALA A 241 2.75 -19.20 4.97
CA ALA A 241 2.76 -19.69 3.58
C ALA A 241 2.11 -18.67 2.63
N LYS A 242 1.03 -18.01 3.05
CA LYS A 242 0.39 -16.93 2.29
C LYS A 242 1.26 -15.68 2.24
N TYR A 243 1.93 -15.34 3.35
CA TYR A 243 2.91 -14.26 3.37
C TYR A 243 4.03 -14.51 2.36
N ASP A 244 4.66 -15.69 2.43
CA ASP A 244 5.74 -16.09 1.52
C ASP A 244 5.28 -16.13 0.06
N GLN A 245 4.05 -16.60 -0.21
CA GLN A 245 3.47 -16.56 -1.55
C GLN A 245 3.49 -15.13 -2.12
N ALA A 246 2.98 -14.16 -1.37
CA ALA A 246 2.91 -12.78 -1.84
C ALA A 246 4.31 -12.14 -1.96
N VAL A 247 5.20 -12.33 -0.98
CA VAL A 247 6.56 -11.78 -1.02
C VAL A 247 7.37 -12.38 -2.17
N ASN A 248 7.25 -13.69 -2.42
CA ASN A 248 7.91 -14.33 -3.56
C ASN A 248 7.31 -13.87 -4.89
N TYR A 249 5.99 -13.69 -4.97
CA TYR A 249 5.36 -13.15 -6.17
C TYR A 249 5.81 -11.73 -6.48
N PHE A 250 5.96 -10.86 -5.47
CA PHE A 250 6.52 -9.52 -5.64
C PHE A 250 7.92 -9.57 -6.28
N LYS A 251 8.77 -10.50 -5.82
CA LYS A 251 10.17 -10.59 -6.23
C LYS A 251 10.35 -11.23 -7.61
N THR A 252 9.64 -12.33 -7.86
CA THR A 252 9.88 -13.23 -9.00
C THR A 252 8.61 -13.78 -9.64
N GLY A 253 7.44 -13.21 -9.34
CA GLY A 253 6.18 -13.60 -9.96
C GLY A 253 6.19 -13.37 -11.48
N ALA A 254 5.46 -14.21 -12.21
CA ALA A 254 5.46 -14.20 -13.66
C ALA A 254 4.57 -13.10 -14.28
N GLY A 255 3.58 -12.59 -13.54
CA GLY A 255 2.67 -11.54 -13.99
C GLY A 255 3.19 -10.12 -13.78
N ASN A 256 2.40 -9.15 -14.24
CA ASN A 256 2.81 -7.75 -14.32
C ASN A 256 2.94 -7.04 -12.96
N GLY A 257 2.52 -7.68 -11.86
CA GLY A 257 2.67 -7.12 -10.51
C GLY A 257 4.00 -7.45 -9.81
N SER A 258 4.81 -8.37 -10.35
CA SER A 258 6.16 -8.56 -9.82
C SER A 258 7.03 -7.36 -10.19
N ILE A 259 7.97 -7.00 -9.33
CA ILE A 259 8.64 -5.70 -9.37
C ILE A 259 9.40 -5.42 -10.69
N GLN A 260 9.96 -6.46 -11.32
CA GLN A 260 10.65 -6.32 -12.61
C GLN A 260 9.68 -6.15 -13.78
N HIS A 261 8.49 -6.75 -13.71
CA HIS A 261 7.46 -6.59 -14.74
C HIS A 261 6.63 -5.31 -14.53
N ALA A 262 6.42 -4.89 -13.27
CA ALA A 262 5.75 -3.64 -12.91
C ALA A 262 6.58 -2.41 -13.29
N VAL A 263 7.91 -2.54 -13.34
CA VAL A 263 8.84 -1.48 -13.74
C VAL A 263 9.80 -2.04 -14.80
N PRO A 264 9.35 -2.25 -16.06
CA PRO A 264 10.12 -3.00 -17.05
C PRO A 264 11.39 -2.29 -17.55
N PHE A 265 11.42 -0.96 -17.50
CA PHE A 265 12.53 -0.17 -18.02
C PHE A 265 13.08 0.78 -16.96
N LEU A 266 14.40 0.86 -16.89
CA LEU A 266 15.12 1.81 -16.03
C LEU A 266 15.86 2.81 -16.89
N TYR A 267 15.85 4.06 -16.46
CA TYR A 267 16.58 5.17 -17.08
C TYR A 267 17.53 5.76 -16.07
N SER A 268 18.77 5.97 -16.47
CA SER A 268 19.78 6.57 -15.62
C SER A 268 19.96 8.05 -15.93
N ASN A 269 20.23 8.83 -14.88
CA ASN A 269 20.60 10.24 -14.97
C ASN A 269 19.61 11.12 -15.77
N VAL A 270 18.30 10.88 -15.63
CA VAL A 270 17.26 11.76 -16.15
C VAL A 270 17.21 13.00 -15.25
N GLU A 271 17.91 14.06 -15.67
CA GLU A 271 18.10 15.29 -14.87
C GLU A 271 18.67 15.03 -13.47
N GLY A 272 19.62 14.11 -13.35
CA GLY A 272 20.26 13.76 -12.09
C GLY A 272 19.56 12.66 -11.28
N TYR A 273 18.47 12.08 -11.79
CA TYR A 273 17.74 11.00 -11.12
C TYR A 273 17.71 9.71 -11.96
N ASP A 274 17.83 8.57 -11.28
CA ASP A 274 17.45 7.27 -11.84
C ASP A 274 15.94 7.13 -11.76
N LEU A 275 15.31 6.83 -12.89
CA LEU A 275 13.85 6.70 -13.03
C LEU A 275 13.48 5.32 -13.57
N GLY A 276 12.25 4.88 -13.34
CA GLY A 276 11.72 3.61 -13.85
C GLY A 276 10.38 3.78 -14.52
N GLN A 277 10.24 3.33 -15.77
CA GLN A 277 8.94 3.35 -16.44
C GLN A 277 7.99 2.40 -15.72
N TRP A 278 6.86 2.90 -15.23
CA TRP A 278 5.81 2.04 -14.70
C TRP A 278 5.06 1.34 -15.84
N GLN A 279 4.74 0.07 -15.66
CA GLN A 279 4.11 -0.80 -16.67
C GLN A 279 2.87 -0.18 -17.31
N GLU A 280 2.02 0.51 -16.54
CA GLU A 280 0.79 1.14 -17.02
C GLU A 280 0.97 2.57 -17.57
N SER A 281 2.20 3.08 -17.66
CA SER A 281 2.46 4.48 -18.04
C SER A 281 1.95 4.83 -19.44
N GLY A 282 1.93 3.88 -20.38
CA GLY A 282 1.37 4.07 -21.72
C GLY A 282 -0.16 4.05 -21.78
N ARG A 283 -0.83 3.54 -20.74
CA ARG A 283 -2.29 3.43 -20.65
C ARG A 283 -2.89 4.76 -20.24
N ASP A 284 -2.66 5.15 -18.99
CA ASP A 284 -3.06 6.43 -18.40
C ASP A 284 -2.42 6.61 -17.01
N GLN A 285 -2.51 7.82 -16.47
CA GLN A 285 -1.90 8.16 -15.20
C GLN A 285 -2.76 7.79 -14.00
N GLY A 286 -4.08 7.64 -14.16
CA GLY A 286 -4.96 7.23 -13.07
C GLY A 286 -4.59 5.84 -12.55
N HIS A 287 -4.33 4.89 -13.46
CA HIS A 287 -3.88 3.54 -13.10
C HIS A 287 -2.42 3.50 -12.67
N THR A 288 -1.59 4.37 -13.25
CA THR A 288 -0.19 4.51 -12.82
C THR A 288 -0.12 4.92 -11.34
N MET A 289 -0.94 5.88 -10.90
CA MET A 289 -1.01 6.29 -9.50
C MET A 289 -1.67 5.26 -8.58
N MET A 290 -2.68 4.53 -9.07
CA MET A 290 -3.23 3.36 -8.36
C MET A 290 -2.13 2.33 -8.06
N GLY A 291 -1.28 2.04 -9.05
CA GLY A 291 -0.13 1.15 -8.91
C GLY A 291 0.87 1.60 -7.83
N MET A 292 1.14 2.91 -7.72
CA MET A 292 1.99 3.46 -6.65
C MET A 292 1.42 3.18 -5.26
N GLY A 293 0.11 3.38 -5.09
CA GLY A 293 -0.57 3.10 -3.82
C GLY A 293 -0.50 1.62 -3.44
N GLN A 294 -0.82 0.72 -4.37
CA GLN A 294 -0.88 -0.72 -4.10
C GLN A 294 0.52 -1.32 -3.88
N MET A 295 1.49 -0.98 -4.72
CA MET A 295 2.88 -1.42 -4.54
C MET A 295 3.46 -0.87 -3.23
N GLY A 296 3.14 0.37 -2.89
CA GLY A 296 3.51 0.96 -1.61
C GLY A 296 2.88 0.23 -0.42
N ALA A 297 1.60 -0.16 -0.50
CA ALA A 297 0.94 -0.89 0.56
C ALA A 297 1.57 -2.27 0.80
N ILE A 298 1.93 -2.98 -0.28
CA ILE A 298 2.68 -4.25 -0.19
C ILE A 298 4.02 -4.04 0.50
N CYS A 299 4.77 -3.00 0.10
CA CYS A 299 6.08 -2.72 0.68
C CYS A 299 5.98 -2.30 2.16
N GLU A 300 4.98 -1.51 2.56
CA GLU A 300 4.81 -1.08 3.94
C GLU A 300 4.31 -2.21 4.86
N MET A 301 3.42 -3.08 4.37
CA MET A 301 3.02 -4.29 5.09
C MET A 301 4.23 -5.22 5.33
N ALA A 302 5.04 -5.48 4.30
CA ALA A 302 6.25 -6.28 4.46
C ALA A 302 7.27 -5.60 5.38
N TRP A 303 7.44 -4.28 5.28
CA TRP A 303 8.34 -3.51 6.13
C TRP A 303 7.98 -3.65 7.61
N ASN A 304 6.69 -3.55 7.95
CA ASN A 304 6.21 -3.70 9.32
C ASN A 304 6.29 -5.14 9.85
N GLN A 305 6.55 -6.12 8.98
CA GLN A 305 6.90 -7.50 9.34
C GLN A 305 8.41 -7.78 9.31
N GLY A 306 9.23 -6.78 8.95
CA GLY A 306 10.69 -6.86 8.97
C GLY A 306 11.36 -7.09 7.61
N ASP A 307 10.60 -7.15 6.51
CA ASP A 307 11.11 -7.33 5.15
C ASP A 307 11.19 -6.01 4.37
N ASP A 308 12.39 -5.67 3.90
CA ASP A 308 12.63 -4.45 3.12
C ASP A 308 12.38 -4.67 1.61
N LEU A 309 11.10 -4.64 1.21
CA LEU A 309 10.71 -4.64 -0.20
C LEU A 309 10.89 -3.27 -0.88
N TYR A 310 10.91 -2.19 -0.11
CA TYR A 310 11.16 -0.83 -0.62
C TYR A 310 12.55 -0.71 -1.27
N SER A 311 13.56 -1.34 -0.67
CA SER A 311 14.93 -1.34 -1.19
C SER A 311 15.22 -2.43 -2.23
N TYR A 312 14.27 -3.35 -2.47
CA TYR A 312 14.48 -4.49 -3.35
C TYR A 312 14.82 -4.08 -4.80
N ASP A 313 15.63 -4.89 -5.46
CA ASP A 313 16.15 -4.68 -6.82
C ASP A 313 16.72 -3.27 -7.03
N SER A 314 17.65 -2.87 -6.16
CA SER A 314 18.29 -1.55 -6.18
C SER A 314 17.27 -0.40 -6.13
N ARG A 315 16.26 -0.53 -5.25
CA ARG A 315 15.16 0.43 -5.08
C ARG A 315 14.37 0.66 -6.38
N ARG A 316 14.07 -0.41 -7.12
CA ARG A 316 13.33 -0.32 -8.40
C ARG A 316 12.00 0.40 -8.23
N PHE A 317 11.29 0.15 -7.12
CA PHE A 317 10.02 0.84 -6.85
C PHE A 317 10.21 2.34 -6.61
N PHE A 318 11.27 2.77 -5.91
CA PHE A 318 11.56 4.20 -5.72
C PHE A 318 11.75 4.93 -7.05
N LYS A 319 12.51 4.33 -7.97
CA LYS A 319 12.76 4.87 -9.31
C LYS A 319 11.45 5.01 -10.09
N ALA A 320 10.54 4.06 -9.96
CA ALA A 320 9.21 4.14 -10.55
C ALA A 320 8.34 5.23 -9.90
N ALA A 321 8.32 5.32 -8.58
CA ALA A 321 7.57 6.36 -7.87
C ALA A 321 8.04 7.77 -8.24
N GLN A 322 9.36 8.00 -8.36
CA GLN A 322 9.93 9.25 -8.86
C GLN A 322 9.53 9.53 -10.32
N TYR A 323 9.53 8.51 -11.19
CA TYR A 323 9.12 8.64 -12.60
C TYR A 323 7.65 9.07 -12.71
N VAL A 324 6.77 8.36 -12.01
CA VAL A 324 5.32 8.62 -12.04
C VAL A 324 5.02 9.99 -11.44
N ALA A 325 5.67 10.34 -10.33
CA ALA A 325 5.55 11.65 -9.72
C ALA A 325 6.01 12.77 -10.67
N LYS A 326 7.19 12.62 -11.28
CA LYS A 326 7.74 13.60 -12.24
C LYS A 326 6.74 13.88 -13.37
N TYR A 327 6.18 12.82 -13.97
CA TYR A 327 5.25 12.99 -15.07
C TYR A 327 3.92 13.63 -14.62
N ASN A 328 3.40 13.26 -13.45
CA ASN A 328 2.15 13.82 -12.92
C ASN A 328 2.28 15.25 -12.39
N LEU A 329 3.50 15.73 -12.12
CA LEU A 329 3.81 17.15 -11.88
C LEU A 329 3.85 17.99 -13.17
N GLY A 330 3.55 17.40 -14.32
CA GLY A 330 3.53 18.09 -15.61
C GLY A 330 4.87 18.13 -16.34
N MET A 331 5.91 17.48 -15.81
CA MET A 331 7.24 17.38 -16.46
C MET A 331 7.30 16.16 -17.39
N ASP A 332 8.23 16.17 -18.34
CA ASP A 332 8.42 15.05 -19.26
C ASP A 332 9.31 13.94 -18.68
N VAL A 333 9.10 12.73 -19.18
CA VAL A 333 9.85 11.53 -18.83
C VAL A 333 10.18 10.73 -20.10
N PRO A 334 11.32 10.04 -20.16
CA PRO A 334 11.61 9.12 -21.26
C PRO A 334 10.59 7.97 -21.28
N TYR A 335 10.24 7.48 -22.46
CA TYR A 335 9.33 6.35 -22.60
C TYR A 335 9.86 5.36 -23.64
N THR A 336 9.97 4.10 -23.23
CA THR A 336 10.33 2.98 -24.09
C THR A 336 9.05 2.24 -24.46
N THR A 337 8.89 1.91 -25.74
CA THR A 337 7.74 1.14 -26.24
C THR A 337 7.48 -0.07 -25.37
N TYR A 338 6.32 -0.09 -24.72
CA TYR A 338 5.86 -1.20 -23.92
C TYR A 338 5.08 -2.18 -24.80
N THR A 339 5.40 -3.46 -24.70
CA THR A 339 4.79 -4.53 -25.51
C THR A 339 4.31 -5.64 -24.57
N TRP A 340 3.13 -6.18 -24.81
CA TRP A 340 2.55 -7.27 -24.02
C TRP A 340 1.71 -8.22 -24.88
N GLY A 341 1.46 -9.42 -24.39
CA GLY A 341 0.47 -10.34 -24.95
C GLY A 341 -0.90 -10.13 -24.29
N SER A 342 -1.96 -10.02 -25.10
CA SER A 342 -3.35 -9.84 -24.67
C SER A 342 -4.21 -11.06 -24.95
N GLY A 343 -5.30 -11.20 -24.20
CA GLY A 343 -6.27 -12.28 -24.31
C GLY A 343 -5.70 -13.63 -23.86
N THR A 344 -6.34 -14.70 -24.32
CA THR A 344 -5.92 -16.09 -24.08
C THR A 344 -4.89 -16.59 -25.09
N ASN A 345 -4.78 -15.92 -26.25
CA ASN A 345 -3.86 -16.29 -27.32
C ASN A 345 -2.54 -15.52 -27.30
N CYS A 346 -2.30 -14.69 -26.29
CA CYS A 346 -1.12 -13.82 -26.17
C CYS A 346 -0.90 -12.93 -27.41
N SER A 347 -1.97 -12.44 -28.04
CA SER A 347 -1.86 -11.54 -29.19
C SER A 347 -1.03 -10.30 -28.81
N GLN A 348 0.05 -10.06 -29.54
CA GLN A 348 0.98 -8.98 -29.22
C GLN A 348 0.31 -7.62 -29.42
N GLN A 349 0.46 -6.76 -28.41
CA GLN A 349 0.00 -5.37 -28.39
C GLN A 349 1.16 -4.47 -27.98
N SER A 350 1.08 -3.17 -28.30
CA SER A 350 2.13 -2.22 -27.92
C SER A 350 1.59 -0.81 -27.66
N GLN A 351 2.23 -0.11 -26.74
CA GLN A 351 2.07 1.32 -26.49
C GLN A 351 3.42 1.99 -26.75
N THR A 352 3.49 2.85 -27.76
CA THR A 352 4.73 3.52 -28.21
C THR A 352 4.92 4.90 -27.58
N VAL A 353 3.89 5.43 -26.92
CA VAL A 353 3.89 6.74 -26.27
C VAL A 353 3.34 6.63 -24.85
N ILE A 354 3.77 7.54 -23.98
CA ILE A 354 3.22 7.69 -22.65
C ILE A 354 1.78 8.23 -22.71
N GLY A 355 0.87 7.68 -21.89
CA GLY A 355 -0.52 8.11 -21.82
C GLY A 355 -0.70 9.33 -20.93
N SER A 356 -1.36 10.38 -21.41
CA SER A 356 -1.64 11.62 -20.66
C SER A 356 -3.00 11.64 -19.96
N GLY A 357 -3.82 10.60 -20.14
CA GLY A 357 -5.12 10.48 -19.46
C GLY A 357 -4.97 10.59 -17.94
N SER A 358 -5.79 11.41 -17.30
CA SER A 358 -5.75 11.68 -15.85
C SER A 358 -4.41 12.20 -15.30
N ARG A 359 -3.54 12.78 -16.14
CA ARG A 359 -2.26 13.35 -15.70
C ARG A 359 -2.49 14.43 -14.65
N GLY A 360 -1.80 14.32 -13.51
CA GLY A 360 -1.95 15.24 -12.37
C GLY A 360 -3.19 14.97 -11.51
N GLN A 361 -3.92 13.86 -11.72
CA GLN A 361 -4.97 13.44 -10.80
C GLN A 361 -4.40 13.29 -9.38
N VAL A 362 -5.17 13.73 -8.40
CA VAL A 362 -4.79 13.64 -6.98
C VAL A 362 -5.33 12.34 -6.39
N ARG A 363 -4.48 11.59 -5.67
CA ARG A 363 -4.80 10.36 -4.93
C ARG A 363 -3.99 10.29 -3.63
N PRO A 364 -4.48 9.62 -2.56
CA PRO A 364 -3.82 9.58 -1.25
C PRO A 364 -2.76 8.47 -1.20
N VAL A 365 -1.73 8.57 -2.04
CA VAL A 365 -0.68 7.55 -2.18
C VAL A 365 0.71 8.08 -1.86
N TRP A 366 0.87 9.39 -1.72
CA TRP A 366 2.18 10.03 -1.74
C TRP A 366 2.78 10.20 -0.36
N ALA A 367 1.97 10.40 0.68
CA ALA A 367 2.51 10.54 2.04
C ALA A 367 3.24 9.27 2.49
N MET A 368 2.68 8.08 2.24
CA MET A 368 3.32 6.81 2.58
C MET A 368 4.70 6.69 1.93
N LEU A 369 4.80 7.00 0.63
CA LEU A 369 6.05 6.92 -0.12
C LEU A 369 7.05 7.99 0.34
N HIS A 370 6.60 9.23 0.51
CA HIS A 370 7.43 10.35 0.95
C HIS A 370 8.04 10.08 2.33
N PHE A 371 7.19 9.78 3.31
CA PHE A 371 7.62 9.54 4.68
C PHE A 371 8.40 8.23 4.85
N HIS A 372 8.33 7.31 3.88
CA HIS A 372 9.24 6.18 3.81
C HIS A 372 10.60 6.63 3.25
N TYR A 373 10.67 7.01 1.97
CA TYR A 373 11.95 7.23 1.29
C TYR A 373 12.71 8.44 1.82
N ASN A 374 12.05 9.58 2.03
CA ASN A 374 12.70 10.79 2.53
C ASN A 374 13.01 10.69 4.02
N ARG A 375 12.04 10.25 4.82
CA ARG A 375 12.10 10.42 6.28
C ARG A 375 12.59 9.19 7.01
N ARG A 376 12.43 7.99 6.45
CA ARG A 376 12.96 6.73 7.01
C ARG A 376 14.32 6.39 6.41
N LEU A 377 14.51 6.60 5.11
CA LEU A 377 15.74 6.25 4.39
C LEU A 377 16.65 7.44 4.01
N TYR A 378 16.22 8.69 4.25
CA TYR A 378 16.99 9.89 3.94
C TYR A 378 17.40 10.02 2.46
N LEU A 379 16.56 9.50 1.56
CA LEU A 379 16.75 9.62 0.12
C LEU A 379 16.18 10.94 -0.39
N ASP A 380 16.80 11.49 -1.43
CA ASP A 380 16.24 12.62 -2.19
C ASP A 380 15.10 12.13 -3.08
N ASP A 381 13.87 12.30 -2.60
CA ASP A 381 12.63 11.94 -3.26
C ASP A 381 11.92 13.16 -3.89
N LYS A 382 12.70 14.12 -4.41
CA LYS A 382 12.23 15.40 -4.97
C LYS A 382 10.81 15.38 -5.57
N TYR A 383 10.54 14.48 -6.52
CA TYR A 383 9.26 14.46 -7.24
C TYR A 383 8.13 13.87 -6.38
N ILE A 384 8.39 12.82 -5.60
CA ILE A 384 7.43 12.28 -4.63
C ILE A 384 7.08 13.34 -3.57
N SER A 385 8.08 14.04 -3.05
CA SER A 385 7.91 15.15 -2.10
C SER A 385 7.08 16.28 -2.70
N GLN A 386 7.36 16.68 -3.95
CA GLN A 386 6.58 17.69 -4.66
C GLN A 386 5.13 17.25 -4.91
N MET A 387 4.89 15.99 -5.28
CA MET A 387 3.52 15.45 -5.38
C MET A 387 2.79 15.58 -4.04
N TYR A 388 3.43 15.14 -2.95
CA TYR A 388 2.85 15.20 -1.62
C TYR A 388 2.54 16.64 -1.19
N TYR A 389 3.55 17.51 -1.12
CA TYR A 389 3.39 18.86 -0.55
C TYR A 389 2.64 19.84 -1.46
N ASN A 390 2.78 19.74 -2.78
CA ASN A 390 2.20 20.74 -3.68
C ASN A 390 0.77 20.40 -4.13
N LEU A 391 0.38 19.12 -4.11
CA LEU A 391 -0.89 18.68 -4.69
C LEU A 391 -1.82 17.94 -3.73
N VAL A 392 -1.31 17.18 -2.75
CA VAL A 392 -2.15 16.20 -2.02
C VAL A 392 -2.28 16.51 -0.52
N ALA A 393 -1.24 17.04 0.13
CA ALA A 393 -1.24 17.26 1.57
C ALA A 393 -2.26 18.33 2.03
N PRO A 394 -2.95 18.13 3.17
CA PRO A 394 -3.03 16.89 3.95
C PRO A 394 -3.91 15.83 3.24
N GLU A 395 -3.42 14.59 3.17
CA GLU A 395 -4.13 13.48 2.53
C GLU A 395 -5.37 13.08 3.33
N GLY A 396 -6.51 12.95 2.64
CA GLY A 396 -7.73 12.30 3.13
C GLY A 396 -7.76 10.82 2.73
N GLY A 397 -8.95 10.25 2.58
CA GLY A 397 -9.12 8.85 2.15
C GLY A 397 -10.42 8.64 1.38
N GLY A 398 -11.00 7.44 1.50
CA GLY A 398 -12.31 7.13 0.89
C GLY A 398 -13.35 8.21 1.20
N GLY A 399 -13.97 8.76 0.16
CA GLY A 399 -14.89 9.91 0.25
C GLY A 399 -14.29 11.27 -0.08
N ASP A 400 -12.95 11.42 -0.10
CA ASP A 400 -12.27 12.68 -0.43
C ASP A 400 -11.83 12.77 -1.90
N TYR A 401 -11.83 11.65 -2.64
CA TYR A 401 -11.25 11.55 -4.00
C TYR A 401 -12.27 11.07 -5.06
N GLY A 402 -13.54 11.45 -4.88
CA GLY A 402 -14.65 11.10 -5.75
C GLY A 402 -15.56 9.99 -5.18
N SER A 403 -16.70 9.77 -5.84
CA SER A 403 -17.74 8.82 -5.39
C SER A 403 -17.65 7.43 -6.03
N THR A 404 -16.84 7.27 -7.07
CA THR A 404 -16.64 6.00 -7.78
C THR A 404 -15.52 5.18 -7.14
N SER A 405 -15.38 3.91 -7.53
CA SER A 405 -14.32 2.99 -7.05
C SER A 405 -12.94 3.64 -6.99
N GLY A 406 -12.60 4.51 -7.96
CA GLY A 406 -11.28 5.14 -8.05
C GLY A 406 -10.87 5.91 -6.79
N GLY A 407 -11.83 6.53 -6.09
CA GLY A 407 -11.60 7.24 -4.84
C GLY A 407 -11.46 6.34 -3.60
N TYR A 408 -11.64 5.03 -3.79
CA TYR A 408 -11.62 3.98 -2.77
C TYR A 408 -10.67 2.83 -3.14
N ASP A 409 -9.79 3.00 -4.14
CA ASP A 409 -8.77 1.99 -4.45
C ASP A 409 -7.61 2.00 -3.42
N GLN A 410 -7.61 3.00 -2.52
CA GLN A 410 -6.64 3.21 -1.45
C GLN A 410 -7.30 3.80 -0.19
N LEU A 411 -6.85 3.37 0.97
CA LEU A 411 -7.35 3.82 2.27
C LEU A 411 -7.00 5.27 2.64
N GLY A 412 -5.82 5.75 2.25
CA GLY A 412 -5.34 7.11 2.53
C GLY A 412 -5.05 7.43 4.00
N PHE A 413 -5.26 8.69 4.37
CA PHE A 413 -4.90 9.32 5.65
C PHE A 413 -3.40 9.22 5.99
N GLY A 414 -2.56 9.24 4.95
CA GLY A 414 -1.13 9.05 5.12
C GLY A 414 -0.41 10.20 5.82
N THR A 415 -0.90 11.44 5.70
CA THR A 415 -0.39 12.58 6.48
C THR A 415 -0.52 12.35 7.99
N LEU A 416 -1.64 11.77 8.44
CA LEU A 416 -1.88 11.46 9.85
C LEU A 416 -0.98 10.32 10.32
N MET A 417 -0.87 9.25 9.53
CA MET A 417 -0.29 8.00 10.01
C MET A 417 1.21 7.85 9.73
N TYR A 418 1.72 8.40 8.63
CA TYR A 418 3.11 8.16 8.21
C TYR A 418 4.07 9.29 8.55
N ALA A 419 3.58 10.50 8.90
CA ALA A 419 4.42 11.64 9.22
C ALA A 419 5.45 11.33 10.33
N LYS A 420 6.66 11.90 10.21
CA LYS A 420 7.82 11.59 11.06
C LYS A 420 8.63 12.82 11.46
#